data_AF-A0A6B3EGM5-F1
#
_entry.id   AF-A0A6B3EGM5-F1
#
_cell.length_a   1.000
_cell.length_b   1.000
_cell.length_c   1.000
_cell.angle_alpha   90.00
_cell.angle_beta   90.00
_cell.angle_gamma   90.00
#
_symmetry.space_group_name_H-M   'P 1'
#
loop_
_entity.id
_entity.type
_entity.pdbx_description
1 polymer ?
#
loop_
_entity_poly.entity_id
_entity_poly.type
_entity_poly.pdbx_seq_one_letter_code
_entity_poly.pdbx_strand_id
1 'polypeptide(L)'
;EISLPDLQPGSSIMPGKVNPVLPEAVLQVAVQVVGNDATVGAAGAAGNFELNVMLPVIAKNVLESVRLLANVSRLLADRTIDGITANVERAREYAESSPS
;
A
#
# COMPACT_ATOMS: atom_id res chain seq x y z
N GLU A 1 -20.20 1.28 2.23
CA GLU A 1 -20.14 -0.17 1.98
C GLU A 1 -19.36 -0.89 3.06
N ILE A 2 -18.18 -0.39 3.45
CA ILE A 2 -17.38 -0.97 4.53
C ILE A 2 -17.00 0.09 5.57
N SER A 3 -16.68 -0.37 6.78
CA SER A 3 -16.11 0.42 7.86
C SER A 3 -14.74 -0.16 8.22
N LEU A 4 -13.75 0.72 8.33
CA LEU A 4 -12.39 0.36 8.72
C LEU A 4 -12.20 0.53 10.22
N PRO A 5 -11.27 -0.21 10.85
CA PRO A 5 -10.87 0.01 12.24
C PRO A 5 -10.35 1.45 12.46
N ASP A 6 -10.68 2.02 13.63
CA ASP A 6 -10.18 3.34 14.04
C ASP A 6 -8.80 3.20 14.69
N LEU A 7 -7.74 3.48 13.91
CA LEU A 7 -6.35 3.22 14.29
C LEU A 7 -5.63 4.42 14.90
N GLN A 8 -6.15 5.61 14.74
CA GLN A 8 -5.56 6.82 15.27
C GLN A 8 -6.64 7.89 15.46
N PRO A 9 -6.51 8.77 16.47
CA PRO A 9 -7.44 9.87 16.64
C PRO A 9 -7.61 10.65 15.33
N GLY A 10 -8.87 10.84 14.94
CA GLY A 10 -9.23 11.71 13.82
C GLY A 10 -8.78 13.16 14.03
N SER A 11 -9.11 14.02 13.06
CA SER A 11 -8.85 15.47 13.21
C SER A 11 -9.48 15.99 14.50
N SER A 12 -8.71 16.78 15.27
CA SER A 12 -9.17 17.40 16.52
C SER A 12 -10.40 18.32 16.33
N ILE A 13 -10.70 18.72 15.09
CA ILE A 13 -11.84 19.55 14.71
C ILE A 13 -13.06 18.69 14.31
N MET A 14 -12.87 17.42 13.94
CA MET A 14 -13.93 16.52 13.45
C MET A 14 -14.02 15.25 14.28
N PRO A 15 -14.79 15.27 15.39
CA PRO A 15 -15.04 14.09 16.22
C PRO A 15 -15.64 12.94 15.40
N GLY A 16 -15.08 11.74 15.52
CA GLY A 16 -15.59 10.53 14.86
C GLY A 16 -15.14 10.33 13.40
N LYS A 17 -14.33 11.24 12.83
CA LYS A 17 -13.74 11.02 11.50
C LYS A 17 -12.60 10.00 11.57
N VAL A 18 -12.80 8.84 10.96
CA VAL A 18 -11.77 7.80 10.79
C VAL A 18 -11.09 7.96 9.43
N ASN A 19 -9.75 8.11 9.42
CA ASN A 19 -8.96 8.18 8.18
C ASN A 19 -8.34 6.80 7.86
N PRO A 20 -8.29 6.39 6.58
CA PRO A 20 -7.74 5.10 6.16
C PRO A 20 -6.21 5.10 6.11
N VAL A 21 -5.55 5.40 7.23
CA VAL A 21 -4.11 5.71 7.27
C VAL A 21 -3.19 4.57 6.87
N LEU A 22 -3.56 3.32 7.15
CA LEU A 22 -2.78 2.16 6.70
C LEU A 22 -2.93 1.92 5.20
N PRO A 23 -4.15 1.91 4.62
CA PRO A 23 -4.30 1.97 3.16
C PRO A 23 -3.51 3.11 2.51
N GLU A 24 -3.50 4.31 3.08
CA GLU A 24 -2.69 5.44 2.59
C GLU A 24 -1.19 5.14 2.64
N ALA A 25 -0.70 4.53 3.72
CA ALA A 25 0.71 4.11 3.83
C ALA A 25 1.07 3.00 2.82
N VAL A 26 0.15 2.07 2.54
CA VAL A 26 0.34 1.03 1.51
C VAL A 26 0.50 1.66 0.14
N LEU A 27 -0.30 2.67 -0.19
CA LEU A 27 -0.18 3.39 -1.47
C LEU A 27 1.18 4.08 -1.59
N GLN A 28 1.66 4.73 -0.52
CA GLN A 28 3.00 5.35 -0.51
C GLN A 28 4.10 4.31 -0.73
N VAL A 29 4.03 3.16 -0.06
CA VAL A 29 4.98 2.05 -0.25
C VAL A 29 4.92 1.51 -1.68
N ALA A 30 3.73 1.33 -2.24
CA ALA A 30 3.57 0.85 -3.62
C ALA A 30 4.25 1.78 -4.63
N VAL A 31 4.04 3.11 -4.49
CA VAL A 31 4.71 4.10 -5.34
C VAL A 31 6.22 4.07 -5.16
N GLN A 32 6.73 3.92 -3.92
CA GLN A 32 8.17 3.77 -3.67
C GLN A 32 8.75 2.53 -4.36
N VAL A 33 8.06 1.40 -4.32
CA VAL A 33 8.48 0.16 -4.97
C VAL A 33 8.55 0.32 -6.49
N VAL A 34 7.60 1.04 -7.10
CA VAL A 34 7.66 1.37 -8.53
C VAL A 34 8.91 2.20 -8.87
N GLY A 35 9.26 3.18 -8.04
CA GLY A 35 10.51 3.95 -8.23
C GLY A 35 11.78 3.10 -8.07
N ASN A 36 11.77 2.17 -7.12
CA ASN A 36 12.86 1.22 -6.91
C ASN A 36 13.01 0.28 -8.11
N ASP A 37 11.91 -0.20 -8.69
CA ASP A 37 11.91 -1.04 -9.90
C ASP A 37 12.47 -0.30 -11.12
N ALA A 38 12.06 0.96 -11.33
CA ALA A 38 12.64 1.79 -12.39
C ALA A 38 14.17 1.93 -12.25
N THR A 39 14.67 2.08 -11.02
CA THR A 39 16.11 2.12 -10.72
C THR A 39 16.79 0.79 -11.05
N VAL A 40 16.16 -0.34 -10.69
CA VAL A 40 16.66 -1.69 -11.01
C VAL A 40 16.70 -1.91 -12.52
N GLY A 41 15.65 -1.53 -13.24
CA GLY A 41 15.57 -1.67 -14.70
C GLY A 41 16.68 -0.89 -15.41
N ALA A 42 16.90 0.37 -15.02
CA ALA A 42 17.99 1.19 -15.56
C ALA A 42 19.37 0.60 -15.24
N ALA A 43 19.59 0.16 -14.00
CA ALA A 43 20.85 -0.44 -13.56
C ALA A 43 21.13 -1.79 -14.24
N GLY A 44 20.10 -2.60 -14.47
CA GLY A 44 20.20 -3.88 -15.17
C GLY A 44 20.63 -3.71 -16.63
N ALA A 45 20.15 -2.65 -17.29
CA ALA A 45 20.51 -2.33 -18.67
C ALA A 45 21.92 -1.71 -18.82
N ALA A 46 22.55 -1.25 -17.74
CA ALA A 46 23.82 -0.53 -17.76
C ALA A 46 25.08 -1.44 -17.62
N GLY A 47 24.95 -2.72 -17.93
CA GLY A 47 26.09 -3.65 -17.97
C GLY A 47 27.08 -3.27 -19.07
N ASN A 48 28.39 -3.34 -18.78
CA ASN A 48 29.44 -3.04 -19.75
C ASN A 48 30.36 -4.25 -19.91
N PHE A 49 30.41 -4.80 -21.12
CA PHE A 49 31.21 -5.97 -21.48
C PHE A 49 30.96 -7.17 -20.55
N GLU A 50 31.96 -7.63 -19.81
CA GLU A 50 31.92 -8.85 -19.02
C GLU A 50 31.21 -8.69 -17.67
N LEU A 51 30.92 -7.47 -17.21
CA LEU A 51 30.41 -7.25 -15.86
C LEU A 51 29.42 -6.08 -15.74
N ASN A 52 28.38 -6.28 -14.94
CA ASN A 52 27.52 -5.19 -14.48
C ASN A 52 28.02 -4.70 -13.11
N VAL A 53 28.51 -3.45 -13.05
CA VAL A 53 29.02 -2.83 -11.81
C VAL A 53 27.92 -2.18 -10.95
N MET A 54 26.68 -2.17 -11.44
CA MET A 54 25.51 -1.59 -10.76
C MET A 54 24.85 -2.57 -9.77
N LEU A 55 25.41 -3.77 -9.56
CA LEU A 55 24.87 -4.77 -8.63
C LEU A 55 24.56 -4.23 -7.22
N PRO A 56 25.38 -3.35 -6.61
CA PRO A 56 25.05 -2.78 -5.30
C PRO A 56 23.75 -1.97 -5.28
N VAL A 57 23.48 -1.16 -6.32
CA VAL A 57 22.24 -0.35 -6.38
C VAL A 57 21.02 -1.24 -6.66
N ILE A 58 21.18 -2.29 -7.46
CA ILE A 58 20.14 -3.30 -7.68
C ILE A 58 19.79 -3.98 -6.37
N ALA A 59 20.79 -4.52 -5.66
CA ALA A 59 20.58 -5.23 -4.39
C ALA A 59 19.92 -4.34 -3.34
N LYS A 60 20.37 -3.08 -3.20
CA LYS A 60 19.78 -2.11 -2.27
C LYS A 60 18.28 -1.91 -2.54
N ASN A 61 17.90 -1.67 -3.79
CA ASN A 61 16.51 -1.36 -4.15
C ASN A 61 15.60 -2.58 -4.03
N VAL A 62 16.08 -3.77 -4.42
CA VAL A 62 15.33 -5.02 -4.26
C VAL A 62 15.08 -5.32 -2.77
N LEU A 63 16.13 -5.26 -1.93
CA LEU A 63 16.00 -5.55 -0.50
C LEU A 63 15.14 -4.52 0.24
N GLU A 64 15.24 -3.24 -0.15
CA GLU A 64 14.36 -2.21 0.40
C GLU A 64 12.89 -2.45 0.03
N SER A 65 12.59 -2.76 -1.24
CA SER A 65 11.23 -3.06 -1.69
C SER A 65 10.65 -4.26 -0.93
N VAL A 66 11.41 -5.34 -0.77
CA VAL A 66 11.01 -6.51 0.03
C VAL A 66 10.69 -6.11 1.47
N ARG A 67 11.57 -5.32 2.11
CA ARG A 67 11.38 -4.87 3.49
C ARG A 67 10.12 -4.00 3.65
N LEU A 68 9.91 -3.03 2.75
CA LEU A 68 8.76 -2.13 2.80
C LEU A 68 7.44 -2.89 2.59
N LEU A 69 7.37 -3.72 1.54
CA LEU A 69 6.20 -4.54 1.23
C LEU A 69 5.88 -5.50 2.38
N ALA A 70 6.88 -6.24 2.87
CA ALA A 70 6.66 -7.20 3.95
C ALA A 70 6.10 -6.54 5.21
N ASN A 71 6.58 -5.34 5.55
CA ASN A 71 6.10 -4.61 6.72
C ASN A 71 4.68 -4.07 6.50
N VAL A 72 4.42 -3.42 5.38
CA VAL A 72 3.12 -2.78 5.15
C VAL A 72 2.01 -3.79 4.90
N SER A 73 2.30 -4.92 4.25
CA SER A 73 1.33 -5.99 4.03
C SER A 73 0.89 -6.66 5.34
N ARG A 74 1.83 -6.92 6.26
CA ARG A 74 1.49 -7.45 7.59
C ARG A 74 0.64 -6.47 8.38
N LEU A 75 1.04 -5.19 8.41
CA LEU A 75 0.27 -4.15 9.10
C LEU A 75 -1.13 -3.99 8.52
N LEU A 76 -1.26 -3.96 7.19
CA LEU A 76 -2.56 -3.87 6.52
C LEU A 76 -3.44 -5.07 6.89
N ALA A 77 -2.91 -6.29 6.84
CA ALA A 77 -3.65 -7.49 7.18
C ALA A 77 -4.15 -7.45 8.64
N ASP A 78 -3.23 -7.28 9.58
CA ASP A 78 -3.50 -7.43 11.01
C ASP A 78 -4.30 -6.27 11.61
N ARG A 79 -4.15 -5.06 11.06
CA ARG A 79 -4.73 -3.84 11.67
C ARG A 79 -5.82 -3.19 10.83
N THR A 80 -5.99 -3.58 9.58
CA THR A 80 -7.08 -3.05 8.74
C THR A 80 -7.99 -4.16 8.29
N ILE A 81 -7.48 -5.14 7.53
CA ILE A 81 -8.32 -6.16 6.88
C ILE A 81 -9.09 -7.00 7.89
N ASP A 82 -8.42 -7.50 8.94
CA ASP A 82 -9.05 -8.37 9.95
C ASP A 82 -10.23 -7.71 10.67
N GLY A 83 -10.23 -6.37 10.77
CA GLY A 83 -11.27 -5.60 11.44
C GLY A 83 -12.27 -4.91 10.51
N ILE A 84 -12.25 -5.18 9.20
CA ILE A 84 -13.23 -4.61 8.27
C ILE A 84 -14.61 -5.18 8.58
N THR A 85 -15.60 -4.29 8.65
CA THR A 85 -17.02 -4.68 8.74
C THR A 85 -17.80 -4.14 7.55
N ALA A 86 -18.80 -4.89 7.10
CA ALA A 86 -19.69 -4.47 6.03
C ALA A 86 -20.87 -3.66 6.59
N ASN A 87 -21.22 -2.56 5.92
CA ASN A 87 -22.51 -1.90 6.06
C ASN A 87 -23.48 -2.54 5.07
N VAL A 88 -24.14 -3.61 5.51
CA VAL A 88 -24.99 -4.47 4.67
C VAL A 88 -26.17 -3.70 4.08
N GLU A 89 -26.86 -2.90 4.89
CA GLU A 89 -28.02 -2.12 4.44
C GLU A 89 -27.63 -1.13 3.33
N ARG A 90 -26.51 -0.41 3.51
CA ARG A 90 -26.02 0.53 2.49
C ARG A 90 -25.54 -0.17 1.22
N ALA A 91 -24.90 -1.33 1.36
CA ALA A 91 -24.51 -2.12 0.19
C ALA A 91 -25.74 -2.62 -0.58
N ARG A 92 -26.79 -3.03 0.14
CA ARG A 92 -28.08 -3.44 -0.43
C ARG A 92 -28.78 -2.29 -1.14
N GLU A 93 -28.84 -1.12 -0.52
CA GLU A 93 -29.41 0.09 -1.11
C GLU A 93 -28.72 0.43 -2.44
N TYR A 94 -27.40 0.40 -2.50
CA TYR A 94 -26.65 0.62 -3.74
C TYR A 94 -26.95 -0.44 -4.80
N ALA A 95 -27.06 -1.70 -4.42
CA ALA A 95 -27.42 -2.77 -5.35
C ALA A 95 -28.84 -2.60 -5.92
N GLU A 96 -29.82 -2.25 -5.08
CA GLU A 96 -31.23 -2.08 -5.46
C GLU A 96 -31.49 -0.77 -6.23
N SER A 97 -30.68 0.27 -5.98
CA SER A 97 -30.77 1.57 -6.67
C SER A 97 -30.06 1.60 -8.03
N SER A 98 -29.27 0.58 -8.35
CA SER A 98 -28.59 0.47 -9.64
C SER A 98 -29.67 0.33 -10.74
N PRO A 99 -29.74 1.24 -11.72
CA PRO A 99 -30.74 1.20 -12.80
C PRO A 99 -30.48 0.10 -13.84
N SER A 100 -29.59 -0.85 -13.54
CA SER A 100 -29.37 -2.07 -14.31
C SER A 100 -30.63 -2.92 -14.39
#